data_AF-A0A969K0A1-F1
#
_entry.id   AF-A0A969K0A1-F1
#
_cell.length_a   1.000
_cell.length_b   1.000
_cell.length_c   1.000
_cell.angle_alpha   90.00
_cell.angle_beta   90.00
_cell.angle_gamma   90.00
#
_symmetry.space_group_name_H-M   'P 1'
#
loop_
_entity.id
_entity.type
_entity.pdbx_description
1 polymer ?
#
loop_
_entity_poly.entity_id
_entity_poly.type
_entity_poly.pdbx_seq_one_letter_code
_entity_poly.pdbx_strand_id
1 'polypeptide(L)'
;MTHATQIAHLLKVKETQVTAVIELLDHGNTIPFISRYRKEATGSLDEEQIRQIEEQLNKLRALDERRSTILESIASQEKLTPELKKAINAASTLTELEDLYLPYKPKRRTRAMIARERGLEPLAEFIWAVGEQANGRSNCRPLYK
;
A
#
# COMPACT_ATOMS: atom_id res chain seq x y z
N MET A 1 19.05 -9.86 7.35
CA MET A 1 18.67 -11.12 6.69
C MET A 1 18.31 -10.76 5.26
N THR A 2 18.98 -11.33 4.27
CA THR A 2 18.63 -11.13 2.85
C THR A 2 17.31 -11.85 2.57
N HIS A 3 16.48 -11.39 1.62
CA HIS A 3 15.23 -12.08 1.28
C HIS A 3 15.48 -13.55 0.88
N ALA A 4 16.63 -13.81 0.25
CA ALA A 4 17.07 -15.14 -0.10
C ALA A 4 17.16 -16.09 1.10
N THR A 5 17.70 -15.65 2.26
CA THR A 5 17.80 -16.52 3.45
C THR A 5 16.42 -16.86 4.03
N GLN A 6 15.52 -15.87 4.07
CA GLN A 6 14.16 -16.06 4.59
C GLN A 6 13.37 -17.05 3.73
N ILE A 7 13.41 -16.88 2.41
CA ILE A 7 12.72 -17.76 1.46
C ILE A 7 13.34 -19.17 1.49
N ALA A 8 14.67 -19.27 1.54
CA ALA A 8 15.37 -20.55 1.63
C ALA A 8 14.95 -21.36 2.86
N HIS A 9 14.86 -20.70 4.02
CA HIS A 9 14.39 -21.35 5.25
C HIS A 9 12.92 -21.77 5.17
N LEU A 10 12.05 -20.95 4.57
CA LEU A 10 10.62 -21.22 4.45
C LEU A 10 10.33 -22.40 3.51
N LEU A 11 11.01 -22.46 2.36
CA LEU A 11 10.82 -23.49 1.33
C LEU A 11 11.76 -24.70 1.49
N LYS A 12 12.63 -24.69 2.51
CA LYS A 12 13.64 -25.74 2.78
C LYS A 12 14.54 -26.04 1.57
N VAL A 13 14.92 -24.99 0.84
CA VAL A 13 15.83 -25.05 -0.31
C VAL A 13 17.15 -24.35 0.04
N LYS A 14 18.20 -24.55 -0.77
CA LYS A 14 19.49 -23.89 -0.52
C LYS A 14 19.39 -22.41 -0.87
N GLU A 15 19.99 -21.56 -0.05
CA GLU A 15 20.06 -20.11 -0.30
C GLU A 15 20.64 -19.78 -1.67
N THR A 16 21.69 -20.50 -2.09
CA THR A 16 22.30 -20.30 -3.41
C THR A 16 21.34 -20.53 -4.58
N GLN A 17 20.40 -21.49 -4.44
CA GLN A 17 19.39 -21.76 -5.47
C GLN A 17 18.38 -20.61 -5.54
N VAL A 18 17.93 -20.13 -4.37
CA VAL A 18 17.01 -18.99 -4.28
C VAL A 18 17.63 -17.74 -4.85
N THR A 19 18.89 -17.43 -4.50
CA THR A 19 19.61 -16.27 -5.05
C THR A 19 19.70 -16.34 -6.58
N ALA A 20 20.05 -17.50 -7.14
CA ALA A 20 20.10 -17.69 -8.59
C ALA A 20 18.71 -17.49 -9.25
N VAL A 21 17.64 -17.99 -8.63
CA VAL A 21 16.27 -17.75 -9.12
C VAL A 21 15.91 -16.27 -9.08
N ILE A 22 16.20 -15.58 -7.97
CA ILE A 22 15.94 -14.14 -7.80
C ILE A 22 16.67 -13.34 -8.89
N GLU A 23 17.97 -13.60 -9.10
CA GLU A 23 18.75 -12.92 -10.13
C GLU A 23 18.16 -13.15 -11.53
N LEU A 24 17.73 -14.38 -11.84
CA LEU A 24 17.13 -14.67 -13.14
C LEU A 24 15.78 -13.95 -13.32
N LEU A 25 14.94 -13.90 -12.28
CA LEU A 25 13.67 -13.17 -12.29
C LEU A 25 13.89 -11.66 -12.44
N ASP A 26 14.90 -11.11 -11.76
CA ASP A 26 15.25 -9.67 -11.84
C ASP A 26 15.76 -9.26 -13.22
N HIS A 27 16.41 -10.18 -13.94
CA HIS A 27 16.76 -9.99 -15.36
C HIS A 27 15.55 -10.13 -16.31
N GLY A 28 14.33 -10.29 -15.79
CA GLY A 28 13.10 -10.37 -16.58
C GLY A 28 12.87 -11.73 -17.24
N ASN A 29 13.54 -12.79 -16.79
CA ASN A 29 13.25 -14.14 -17.28
C ASN A 29 11.93 -14.66 -16.72
N THR A 30 11.14 -15.35 -17.55
CA THR A 30 9.87 -15.94 -17.12
C THR A 30 10.07 -17.28 -16.43
N ILE A 31 9.15 -17.64 -15.52
CA ILE A 31 9.19 -18.93 -14.80
C ILE A 31 9.34 -20.14 -15.75
N PRO A 32 8.56 -20.27 -16.85
CA PRO A 32 8.71 -21.41 -17.76
C PRO A 32 10.04 -21.42 -18.49
N PHE A 33 10.66 -20.26 -18.72
CA PHE A 33 11.99 -20.17 -19.30
C PHE A 33 13.07 -20.65 -18.32
N ILE A 34 12.99 -20.20 -17.06
CA ILE A 34 13.92 -20.60 -16.01
C ILE A 34 13.81 -22.12 -15.77
N SER A 35 12.58 -22.63 -15.61
CA SER A 35 12.34 -24.05 -15.35
C SER A 35 12.79 -24.95 -16.49
N ARG A 36 12.77 -24.50 -17.75
CA ARG A 36 13.17 -25.31 -18.92
C ARG A 36 14.63 -25.17 -19.29
N TYR A 37 15.16 -23.94 -19.31
CA TYR A 37 16.46 -23.62 -19.91
C TYR A 37 17.54 -23.22 -18.90
N ARG A 38 17.18 -23.05 -17.61
CA ARG A 38 18.10 -22.64 -16.53
C ARG A 38 18.05 -23.58 -15.32
N LYS A 39 17.80 -24.88 -15.56
CA LYS A 39 17.78 -25.90 -14.50
C LYS A 39 19.12 -26.05 -13.79
N GLU A 40 20.23 -26.03 -14.52
CA GLU A 40 21.58 -26.17 -13.94
C GLU A 40 21.93 -25.00 -13.02
N ALA A 41 21.57 -23.77 -13.42
CA ALA A 41 21.84 -22.57 -12.65
C ALA A 41 21.04 -22.51 -11.32
N THR A 42 19.83 -23.07 -11.31
CA THR A 42 18.94 -23.10 -10.14
C THR A 42 19.08 -24.37 -9.31
N GLY A 43 19.95 -25.31 -9.70
CA GLY A 43 20.14 -26.57 -9.00
C GLY A 43 18.95 -27.54 -9.12
N SER A 44 18.30 -27.57 -10.28
CA SER A 44 17.17 -28.45 -10.61
C SER A 44 15.89 -28.21 -9.80
N LEU A 45 15.58 -26.95 -9.47
CA LEU A 45 14.26 -26.60 -8.92
C LEU A 45 13.16 -26.85 -9.96
N ASP A 46 11.99 -27.27 -9.48
CA ASP A 46 10.81 -27.44 -10.32
C ASP A 46 10.07 -26.11 -10.55
N GLU A 47 9.14 -26.11 -11.51
CA GLU A 47 8.38 -24.90 -11.88
C GLU A 47 7.54 -24.36 -10.71
N GLU A 48 7.01 -25.26 -9.88
CA GLU A 48 6.19 -24.92 -8.73
C GLU A 48 7.02 -24.27 -7.62
N GLN A 49 8.21 -24.78 -7.32
CA GLN A 49 9.16 -24.17 -6.38
C GLN A 49 9.60 -22.78 -6.86
N ILE A 50 9.89 -22.62 -8.15
CA ILE A 50 10.26 -21.31 -8.71
C ILE A 50 9.10 -20.32 -8.56
N ARG A 51 7.86 -20.75 -8.82
CA ARG A 51 6.66 -19.94 -8.60
C ARG A 51 6.48 -19.55 -7.13
N GLN A 52 6.69 -20.48 -6.21
CA GLN A 52 6.63 -20.19 -4.77
C GLN A 52 7.71 -19.19 -4.34
N ILE A 53 8.93 -19.32 -4.88
CA ILE A 53 10.02 -18.34 -4.63
C ILE A 53 9.60 -16.95 -5.12
N GLU A 54 9.08 -16.83 -6.35
CA GLU A 54 8.61 -15.56 -6.91
C GLU A 54 7.49 -14.94 -6.04
N GLU A 55 6.49 -15.73 -5.65
CA GLU A 55 5.38 -15.25 -4.82
C GLU A 55 5.87 -14.72 -3.46
N GLN A 56 6.76 -15.47 -2.80
CA GLN A 56 7.31 -15.05 -1.50
C GLN A 56 8.23 -13.83 -1.64
N LEU A 57 9.04 -13.78 -2.69
CA LEU A 57 9.89 -12.62 -3.00
C LEU A 57 9.04 -11.37 -3.19
N ASN A 58 7.96 -11.46 -3.98
CA ASN A 58 7.05 -10.34 -4.24
C ASN A 58 6.35 -9.87 -2.96
N LYS A 59 5.93 -10.80 -2.09
CA LYS A 59 5.36 -10.46 -0.77
C LYS A 59 6.35 -9.69 0.11
N LEU A 60 7.60 -10.15 0.19
CA LEU A 60 8.64 -9.50 0.99
C LEU A 60 9.01 -8.12 0.42
N ARG A 61 9.16 -8.01 -0.91
CA ARG A 61 9.41 -6.73 -1.59
C ARG A 61 8.27 -5.73 -1.37
N ALA A 62 7.02 -6.17 -1.48
CA ALA A 62 5.85 -5.32 -1.23
C ALA A 62 5.80 -4.84 0.23
N LEU A 63 6.18 -5.69 1.18
CA LEU A 63 6.27 -5.33 2.59
C LEU A 63 7.35 -4.26 2.81
N ASP A 64 8.53 -4.44 2.21
CA ASP A 64 9.65 -3.49 2.30
C ASP A 64 9.33 -2.14 1.63
N GLU A 65 8.73 -2.15 0.46
CA GLU A 65 8.28 -0.94 -0.24
C GLU A 65 7.22 -0.19 0.58
N ARG A 66 6.28 -0.93 1.17
CA ARG A 66 5.28 -0.34 2.05
C ARG A 66 5.93 0.26 3.30
N ARG A 67 6.90 -0.44 3.89
CA ARG A 67 7.67 0.04 5.04
C ARG A 67 8.41 1.34 4.70
N SER A 68 9.08 1.43 3.56
CA SER A 68 9.77 2.67 3.16
C SER A 68 8.79 3.83 2.97
N THR A 69 7.66 3.57 2.31
CA THR A 69 6.61 4.58 2.08
C THR A 69 6.06 5.12 3.41
N ILE A 70 5.82 4.24 4.38
CA ILE A 70 5.36 4.64 5.72
C ILE A 70 6.42 5.49 6.43
N LEU A 71 7.69 5.06 6.40
CA LEU A 71 8.78 5.80 7.01
C LEU A 71 8.94 7.20 6.39
N GLU A 72 8.87 7.31 5.06
CA GLU A 72 8.91 8.59 4.35
C GLU A 72 7.70 9.47 4.70
N SER A 73 6.51 8.89 4.75
CA SER A 73 5.28 9.61 5.11
C SER A 73 5.27 10.12 6.56
N ILE A 74 5.97 9.45 7.47
CA ILE A 74 6.10 9.89 8.87
C ILE A 74 7.26 10.87 9.02
N ALA A 75 8.36 10.65 8.30
CA ALA A 75 9.50 11.57 8.25
C ALA A 75 9.11 12.94 7.71
N SER A 76 8.27 12.98 6.66
CA SER A 76 7.76 14.24 6.09
C SER A 76 6.86 15.04 7.05
N GLN A 77 6.35 14.40 8.10
CA GLN A 77 5.58 15.05 9.18
C GLN A 77 6.46 15.46 10.37
N GLU A 78 7.78 15.23 10.30
CA GLU A 78 8.75 15.46 11.39
C GLU A 78 8.41 14.73 12.71
N LYS A 79 7.58 13.68 12.63
CA LYS A 79 7.11 12.87 13.77
C LYS A 79 7.86 11.54 13.92
N LEU A 80 8.93 11.33 13.14
CA LEU A 80 9.68 10.08 13.15
C LEU A 80 10.59 9.99 14.38
N THR A 81 10.12 9.33 15.43
CA THR A 81 10.95 9.02 16.60
C THR A 81 11.83 7.80 16.34
N PRO A 82 13.01 7.70 16.98
CA PRO A 82 13.88 6.53 16.83
C PRO A 82 13.22 5.23 17.33
N GLU A 83 12.34 5.31 18.32
CA GLU A 83 11.55 4.18 18.82
C GLU A 83 10.53 3.70 17.77
N LEU A 84 9.79 4.63 17.15
CA LEU A 84 8.83 4.31 16.09
C LEU A 84 9.52 3.72 14.86
N LYS A 85 10.68 4.26 14.48
CA LYS A 85 11.50 3.71 13.40
C LYS A 85 11.92 2.26 13.70
N LYS A 86 12.31 1.96 14.94
CA LYS A 86 12.63 0.59 15.36
C LYS A 86 11.40 -0.32 15.29
N ALA A 87 10.25 0.15 15.76
CA ALA A 87 8.99 -0.62 15.71
C ALA A 87 8.58 -0.96 14.27
N ILE A 88 8.66 0.02 13.36
CA ILE A 88 8.34 -0.15 11.93
C ILE A 88 9.32 -1.13 11.25
N ASN A 89 10.60 -1.08 11.60
CA ASN A 89 11.59 -2.01 11.06
C ASN A 89 11.44 -3.43 11.61
N ALA A 90 10.94 -3.58 12.84
CA ALA A 90 10.70 -4.87 13.47
C ALA A 90 9.38 -5.52 13.01
N ALA A 91 8.46 -4.74 12.45
CA ALA A 91 7.17 -5.24 11.98
C ALA A 91 7.36 -6.33 10.91
N SER A 92 6.72 -7.47 11.17
CA SER A 92 6.86 -8.71 10.41
C SER A 92 5.72 -8.92 9.41
N THR A 93 4.59 -8.24 9.63
CA THR A 93 3.40 -8.35 8.80
C THR A 93 2.94 -6.99 8.27
N LEU A 94 2.20 -7.02 7.16
CA LEU A 94 1.58 -5.82 6.59
C LEU A 94 0.57 -5.19 7.56
N THR A 95 -0.16 -6.01 8.32
CA THR A 95 -1.15 -5.55 9.30
C THR A 95 -0.48 -4.74 10.41
N GLU A 96 0.60 -5.26 11.00
CA GLU A 96 1.37 -4.54 12.02
C GLU A 96 1.90 -3.20 11.51
N LEU A 97 2.36 -3.15 10.25
CA LEU A 97 2.80 -1.90 9.62
C LEU A 97 1.66 -0.89 9.48
N GLU A 98 0.48 -1.33 9.06
CA GLU A 98 -0.69 -0.45 8.93
C GLU A 98 -1.19 0.05 10.28
N ASP A 99 -1.17 -0.80 11.31
CA ASP A 99 -1.58 -0.41 12.67
C ASP A 99 -0.65 0.67 13.25
N LEU A 100 0.66 0.55 13.04
CA LEU A 100 1.64 1.58 13.41
C LEU A 100 1.47 2.87 12.60
N TYR A 101 1.02 2.77 11.34
CA TYR A 101 0.81 3.92 10.47
C TYR A 101 -0.52 4.63 10.71
N LEU A 102 -1.53 3.95 11.27
CA LEU A 102 -2.88 4.46 11.47
C LEU A 102 -2.96 5.88 12.10
N PRO A 103 -2.17 6.21 13.15
CA PRO A 103 -2.21 7.54 13.78
C PRO A 103 -1.62 8.66 12.91
N TYR A 104 -0.75 8.30 11.95
CA TYR A 104 -0.01 9.24 11.10
C TYR A 104 -0.58 9.35 9.70
N LYS A 105 -1.59 8.54 9.38
CA LYS A 105 -2.23 8.53 8.07
C LYS A 105 -2.87 9.90 7.79
N PRO A 106 -2.45 10.61 6.73
CA PRO A 106 -2.99 11.92 6.43
C PRO A 106 -4.48 11.80 6.13
N LYS A 107 -5.30 12.62 6.79
CA LYS A 107 -6.73 12.68 6.50
C LYS A 107 -6.92 13.19 5.07
N ARG A 108 -7.75 12.50 4.30
CA ARG A 108 -8.12 12.94 2.95
C ARG A 108 -8.73 14.33 3.03
N ARG A 109 -8.13 15.30 2.34
CA ARG A 109 -8.74 16.62 2.12
C ARG A 109 -9.97 16.45 1.24
N THR A 110 -11.16 16.56 1.83
CA THR A 110 -12.42 16.46 1.08
C THR A 110 -12.66 17.76 0.31
N ARG A 111 -13.45 17.69 -0.77
CA ARG A 111 -13.92 18.89 -1.49
C ARG A 111 -14.57 19.91 -0.55
N ALA A 112 -15.30 19.43 0.46
CA ALA A 112 -15.90 20.26 1.50
C ALA A 112 -14.84 20.97 2.36
N MET A 113 -13.78 20.28 2.81
CA MET A 113 -12.67 20.91 3.54
C MET A 113 -11.98 21.99 2.70
N ILE A 114 -11.73 21.71 1.41
CA ILE A 114 -11.12 22.69 0.50
C ILE A 114 -12.04 23.90 0.29
N ALA A 115 -13.36 23.69 0.22
CA ALA A 115 -14.34 24.77 0.09
C ALA A 115 -14.39 25.64 1.35
N ARG A 116 -14.34 25.04 2.54
CA ARG A 116 -14.25 25.76 3.83
C ARG A 116 -12.94 26.56 3.95
N GLU A 117 -11.80 25.95 3.60
CA GLU A 117 -10.50 26.64 3.56
C GLU A 117 -10.51 27.85 2.61
N ARG A 118 -11.33 27.83 1.55
CA ARG A 118 -11.53 28.94 0.61
C ARG A 118 -12.60 29.96 1.07
N GLY A 119 -13.16 29.81 2.26
CA GLY A 119 -14.16 30.72 2.79
C GLY A 119 -15.54 30.60 2.12
N LEU A 120 -15.86 29.47 1.48
CA LEU A 120 -17.18 29.23 0.87
C LEU A 120 -18.24 28.80 1.89
N GLU A 121 -17.87 28.69 3.17
CA GLU A 121 -18.76 28.27 4.26
C GLU A 121 -19.96 29.24 4.48
N PRO A 122 -19.77 30.57 4.55
CA PRO A 122 -20.89 31.51 4.73
C PRO A 122 -21.88 31.51 3.56
N LEU A 123 -21.39 31.29 2.33
CA LEU A 123 -22.25 31.20 1.15
C LEU A 123 -23.11 29.94 1.16
N ALA A 124 -22.52 28.81 1.58
CA ALA A 124 -23.24 27.55 1.71
C ALA A 124 -24.36 27.66 2.76
N GLU A 125 -24.07 28.28 3.92
CA GLU A 125 -25.06 28.55 4.97
C GLU A 125 -26.19 29.46 4.48
N PHE A 126 -25.87 30.50 3.72
CA PHE A 126 -26.87 31.39 3.13
C PHE A 126 -27.80 30.64 2.17
N ILE A 127 -27.25 29.85 1.23
CA ILE A 127 -28.05 29.06 0.29
C ILE A 127 -28.93 28.04 1.03
N TRP A 128 -28.38 27.40 2.07
CA TRP A 128 -29.11 26.45 2.90
C TRP A 128 -30.31 27.09 3.60
N ALA A 129 -30.09 28.23 4.27
CA ALA A 129 -31.14 28.97 4.97
C ALA A 129 -32.25 29.47 4.02
N VAL A 130 -31.88 29.93 2.82
CA VAL A 130 -32.86 30.35 1.80
C VAL A 130 -33.67 29.16 1.28
N GLY A 131 -33.03 27.99 1.10
CA GLY A 131 -33.71 26.76 0.68
C GLY A 131 -34.76 26.26 1.68
N GLU A 132 -34.49 26.34 2.99
CA GLU A 132 -35.47 25.97 4.03
C GLU A 132 -36.72 26.86 3.99
N GLN A 133 -36.56 28.16 3.76
CA GLN A 133 -37.69 29.10 3.66
C GLN A 133 -38.56 28.87 2.42
N ALA A 134 -37.98 28.36 1.33
CA ALA A 134 -38.71 28.03 0.11
C ALA A 134 -39.54 26.73 0.25
N ASN A 135 -39.03 25.73 0.98
CA ASN A 135 -39.71 24.44 1.16
C ASN A 135 -40.95 24.53 2.08
N GLY A 136 -40.99 25.50 3.00
CA GLY A 136 -42.14 25.82 3.84
C GLY A 136 -43.28 26.59 3.13
N ARG A 137 -43.09 27.01 1.87
CA ARG A 137 -44.09 27.73 1.05
C ARG A 137 -44.67 26.86 -0.07
N SER A 138 -44.81 25.57 0.16
CA SER A 138 -45.49 24.62 -0.72
C SER A 138 -47.02 24.84 -0.72
N ASN A 139 -47.45 26.02 -1.14
CA ASN A 139 -48.83 26.28 -1.57
C ASN A 139 -48.80 26.95 -2.94
N CYS A 140 -48.22 26.23 -3.91
CA CYS A 140 -48.27 26.63 -5.32
C CYS A 140 -49.69 26.41 -5.83
N ARG A 141 -50.47 27.49 -5.92
CA ARG A 141 -51.77 27.50 -6.58
C ARG A 141 -51.56 27.30 -8.10
N PRO A 142 -52.25 26.36 -8.77
CA PRO A 142 -52.06 26.16 -10.20
C PRO A 142 -52.60 27.38 -10.95
N LEU A 143 -51.71 28.05 -11.67
CA LEU A 143 -52.00 29.23 -12.48
C LEU A 143 -52.29 28.83 -13.94
N TYR A 144 -53.29 27.99 -14.19
CA TYR A 144 -53.90 27.91 -15.52
C TYR A 144 -55.40 27.59 -15.38
N LYS A 145 -56.24 28.49 -15.92
CA LYS A 145 -57.64 28.27 -16.29
C LYS A 145 -57.71 28.18 -17.81
#